data_AF-F4CYA1-F1
#
_entry.id   AF-F4CYA1-F1
#
_cell.length_a   1.000
_cell.length_b   1.000
_cell.length_c   1.000
_cell.angle_alpha   90.00
_cell.angle_beta   90.00
_cell.angle_gamma   90.00
#
_symmetry.space_group_name_H-M   'P 1'
#
loop_
_entity.id
_entity.type
_entity.pdbx_description
1 polymer ?
#
loop_
_entity_poly.entity_id
_entity_poly.type
_entity_poly.pdbx_seq_one_letter_code
_entity_poly.pdbx_strand_id
1 'polypeptide(L)' 'MRPAPPGRVERGPDRRFAADAAAHRRDVPRHCPQCGAPPALATEFWEGSARRFYCWCSACGWTGEITPTGATAVGHEPEH' A
#
# COMPACT_ATOMS: atom_id res chain seq x y z
N MET A 1 -19.49 -23.66 -35.24
CA MET A 1 -18.38 -23.26 -34.35
C MET A 1 -18.44 -21.75 -34.17
N ARG A 2 -18.49 -21.24 -32.92
CA ARG A 2 -18.47 -19.78 -32.66
C ARG A 2 -17.02 -19.30 -32.77
N PRO A 3 -16.72 -18.22 -33.52
CA PRO A 3 -15.37 -17.66 -33.55
C PRO A 3 -14.98 -17.15 -32.16
N ALA A 4 -13.71 -17.33 -31.79
CA ALA A 4 -13.16 -16.80 -30.55
C ALA A 4 -13.24 -15.26 -30.55
N PRO A 5 -13.54 -14.62 -29.41
CA PRO A 5 -13.48 -13.16 -29.32
C PRO A 5 -12.07 -12.67 -29.63
N PRO A 6 -11.91 -11.49 -30.27
CA PRO A 6 -10.59 -10.94 -30.56
C PRO A 6 -9.77 -10.86 -29.27
N GLY A 7 -8.53 -11.34 -29.35
CA GLY A 7 -7.62 -11.46 -28.22
C GLY A 7 -7.51 -10.16 -27.44
N ARG A 8 -7.47 -10.27 -26.10
CA ARG A 8 -7.18 -9.15 -25.21
C ARG A 8 -5.88 -8.50 -25.67
N VAL A 9 -5.94 -7.22 -26.05
CA VAL A 9 -4.73 -6.45 -26.33
C VAL A 9 -3.98 -6.34 -25.01
N GLU A 10 -2.89 -7.08 -24.85
CA GLU A 10 -1.98 -6.90 -23.73
C GLU A 10 -1.28 -5.56 -23.90
N ARG A 11 -1.86 -4.52 -23.30
CA ARG A 11 -1.16 -3.24 -23.16
C ARG A 11 -0.10 -3.43 -22.10
N GLY A 12 1.17 -3.26 -22.47
CA GLY A 12 2.26 -3.22 -21.51
C GLY A 12 2.00 -2.18 -20.41
N PRO A 13 2.74 -2.25 -19.28
CA PRO A 13 2.52 -1.36 -18.14
C PRO A 13 2.57 0.11 -18.56
N ASP A 14 1.58 0.89 -18.13
CA ASP A 14 1.54 2.32 -18.40
C ASP A 14 2.65 3.02 -17.62
N ARG A 15 3.62 3.58 -18.36
CA ARG A 15 4.80 4.22 -17.80
C ARG A 15 4.48 5.44 -16.92
N ARG A 16 3.31 6.06 -17.07
CA ARG A 16 2.89 7.20 -16.26
C ARG A 16 2.80 6.88 -14.77
N PHE A 17 2.51 5.62 -14.43
CA PHE A 17 2.34 5.16 -13.05
C PHE A 17 3.55 4.39 -12.51
N ALA A 18 4.68 4.38 -13.24
CA ALA A 18 5.85 3.60 -12.84
C ALA A 18 6.43 4.07 -11.49
N ALA A 19 6.43 5.38 -11.23
CA ALA A 19 6.88 5.96 -9.97
C ALA A 19 5.94 5.57 -8.82
N ASP A 20 4.62 5.68 -9.02
CA ASP A 20 3.62 5.29 -8.02
C ASP A 20 3.72 3.80 -7.68
N ALA A 21 3.87 2.94 -8.68
CA ALA A 21 4.04 1.50 -8.48
C ALA A 21 5.35 1.15 -7.74
N ALA A 22 6.44 1.91 -7.95
CA ALA A 22 7.67 1.75 -7.19
C ALA A 22 7.48 2.19 -5.74
N ALA A 23 6.80 3.32 -5.51
CA ALA A 23 6.54 3.84 -4.19
C ALA A 23 5.58 2.93 -3.39
N HIS A 24 4.53 2.41 -4.01
CA HIS A 24 3.63 1.42 -3.41
C HIS A 24 4.40 0.18 -2.93
N ARG A 25 5.24 -0.41 -3.78
CA ARG A 25 6.01 -1.61 -3.43
C ARG A 25 6.97 -1.40 -2.25
N ARG A 26 7.51 -0.18 -2.12
CA ARG A 26 8.37 0.22 -1.01
C ARG A 26 7.57 0.42 0.29
N ASP A 27 6.44 1.11 0.21
CA ASP A 27 5.74 1.66 1.38
C ASP A 27 4.61 0.76 1.91
N VAL A 28 4.16 -0.24 1.14
CA VAL A 28 3.03 -1.09 1.54
C VAL A 28 3.28 -1.77 2.89
N PRO A 29 2.40 -1.61 3.90
CA PRO A 29 2.57 -2.22 5.21
C PRO A 29 2.64 -3.74 5.13
N ARG A 30 3.75 -4.32 5.58
CA ARG A 30 3.97 -5.78 5.61
C ARG A 30 3.70 -6.40 6.97
N HIS A 31 3.62 -5.58 8.02
CA HIS A 31 3.47 -6.01 9.41
C HIS A 31 2.47 -5.12 10.14
N CYS A 32 1.64 -5.73 10.98
CA CYS A 32 0.72 -5.03 11.87
C CYS A 32 1.52 -4.28 12.97
N PRO A 33 1.26 -2.99 13.22
CA PRO A 33 1.98 -2.24 14.26
C PRO A 33 1.67 -2.72 15.68
N GLN A 34 0.52 -3.38 15.88
CA GLN A 34 0.10 -3.88 17.19
C GLN A 34 0.73 -5.23 17.54
N CYS A 35 0.83 -6.17 16.59
CA CYS A 35 1.22 -7.56 16.87
C CYS A 35 2.31 -8.14 15.96
N GLY A 36 2.80 -7.38 14.96
CA GLY A 36 3.85 -7.82 14.04
C GLY A 36 3.42 -8.81 12.94
N ALA A 37 2.25 -9.45 13.05
CA ALA A 37 1.73 -10.37 12.04
C ALA A 37 1.44 -9.64 10.70
N PRO A 38 1.50 -10.33 9.54
CA PRO A 38 1.11 -9.74 8.27
C PRO A 38 -0.36 -9.27 8.31
N PRO A 39 -0.67 -8.08 7.77
CA PRO A 39 -2.05 -7.63 7.66
C PRO A 39 -2.82 -8.51 6.65
N ALA A 40 -4.10 -8.74 6.91
CA ALA A 40 -5.00 -9.42 5.98
C ALA A 40 -5.45 -8.49 4.85
N LEU A 41 -5.46 -7.19 5.13
CA LEU A 41 -5.77 -6.13 4.16
C LEU A 41 -4.77 -4.99 4.35
N ALA A 42 -4.18 -4.52 3.25
CA ALA A 42 -3.44 -3.27 3.17
C ALA A 42 -3.79 -2.60 1.83
N THR A 43 -4.74 -1.67 1.85
CA THR A 43 -5.23 -0.98 0.65
C THR A 43 -4.71 0.45 0.64
N GLU A 44 -4.03 0.81 -0.44
CA GLU A 44 -3.61 2.18 -0.67
C GLU A 44 -4.77 3.06 -1.14
N PHE A 45 -4.83 4.29 -0.65
CA PHE A 45 -5.74 5.33 -1.11
C PHE A 45 -5.07 6.71 -1.04
N TRP A 46 -5.74 7.69 -1.64
CA TRP A 46 -5.29 9.08 -1.69
C TRP A 46 -6.31 10.02 -1.06
N GLU A 47 -5.82 10.91 -0.19
CA GLU A 47 -6.57 12.03 0.37
C GLU A 47 -5.90 13.33 -0.12
N GLY A 48 -6.46 13.92 -1.18
CA GLY A 48 -5.78 15.00 -1.90
C GLY A 48 -4.47 14.52 -2.52
N SER A 49 -3.34 15.13 -2.14
CA SER A 49 -1.99 14.71 -2.54
C SER A 49 -1.32 13.76 -1.54
N ALA A 50 -1.98 13.42 -0.43
CA ALA A 50 -1.44 12.52 0.58
C ALA A 50 -1.77 11.06 0.27
N ARG A 51 -0.75 10.19 0.29
CA ARG A 51 -0.91 8.73 0.21
C ARG A 51 -1.13 8.15 1.60
N ARG A 52 -2.08 7.23 1.73
CA ARG A 52 -2.34 6.50 2.98
C ARG A 52 -2.67 5.04 2.70
N PHE A 53 -2.56 4.21 3.73
CA PHE A 53 -2.98 2.82 3.70
C PHE A 53 -4.04 2.54 4.76
N TYR A 54 -5.20 2.04 4.34
CA TYR A 54 -6.17 1.44 5.27
C TYR A 54 -5.81 -0.03 5.47
N CYS A 55 -5.65 -0.43 6.73
CA CYS A 55 -5.13 -1.73 7.11
C CYS A 55 -6.05 -2.45 8.08
N TRP A 56 -6.11 -3.78 7.95
CA TRP A 56 -6.76 -4.67 8.90
C TRP A 56 -5.92 -5.92 9.17
N CYS A 57 -5.82 -6.31 10.44
CA CYS A 57 -5.10 -7.49 10.88
C CYS A 57 -6.09 -8.55 11.40
N SER A 58 -6.13 -9.70 10.73
CA SER A 58 -6.96 -10.84 11.16
C SER A 58 -6.43 -11.56 12.41
N ALA A 59 -5.15 -11.36 12.77
CA ALA A 59 -4.53 -12.02 13.93
C ALA A 59 -4.90 -11.36 15.26
N CYS A 60 -4.94 -10.03 15.33
CA CYS A 60 -5.25 -9.29 16.57
C CYS A 60 -6.48 -8.38 16.48
N GLY A 61 -7.13 -8.30 15.31
CA GLY A 61 -8.31 -7.46 15.09
C GLY A 61 -8.02 -5.97 14.88
N TRP A 62 -6.75 -5.54 14.92
CA TRP A 62 -6.40 -4.14 14.72
C TRP A 62 -6.85 -3.63 13.33
N THR A 63 -7.48 -2.46 13.32
CA THR A 63 -7.83 -1.68 12.13
C THR A 63 -7.27 -0.28 12.26
N GLY A 64 -6.70 0.27 11.19
CA GLY A 64 -6.22 1.65 11.23
C GLY A 64 -5.65 2.13 9.91
N GLU A 65 -5.30 3.42 9.90
CA GLU A 65 -4.62 4.07 8.80
C GLU A 65 -3.12 4.18 9.08
N ILE A 66 -2.31 3.97 8.03
CA ILE A 66 -0.87 4.20 8.06
C ILE A 66 -0.55 5.27 7.02
N THR A 67 0.04 6.37 7.47
CA THR A 67 0.57 7.44 6.62
C THR A 67 2.08 7.24 6.44
N PRO A 68 2.56 6.98 5.21
CA PRO A 68 3.99 6.95 4.94
C PRO A 68 4.60 8.33 5.17
N THR A 69 5.63 8.44 6.01
CA THR A 69 6.33 9.70 6.28
C THR A 69 7.49 9.97 5.32
N GLY A 70 7.81 9.04 4.42
CA GLY A 70 8.96 9.10 3.51
C GLY A 70 10.06 8.12 3.91
N ALA A 71 11.33 8.51 3.72
CA ALA A 71 12.49 7.61 3.88
C ALA A 71 12.80 7.24 5.33
N THR A 72 12.57 8.15 6.28
CA THR A 72 12.96 7.95 7.68
C THR A 72 11.98 8.68 8.61
N ALA A 73 11.44 7.97 9.59
CA ALA A 73 10.74 8.61 10.70
C ALA A 73 11.79 9.28 11.62
N VAL A 74 11.65 10.59 11.85
CA VAL A 74 12.46 11.30 12.85
C VAL A 74 11.64 11.35 14.14
N GLY A 75 12.12 10.65 15.17
CA GLY A 75 11.57 10.76 16.51
C GLY A 75 12.29 11.86 17.29
N HIS A 76 11.54 12.67 18.04
CA HIS A 76 12.10 13.54 19.08
C HIS A 76 11.96 12.82 20.42
N GLU A 77 13.07 12.52 21.08
CA GLU A 77 13.06 12.05 22.47
C GLU A 77 12.92 13.28 23.38
N PRO A 78 11.95 13.31 24.31
CA PRO A 78 11.83 14.43 25.26
C PRO A 78 13.04 14.49 26.18
N GLU A 79 13.42 15.69 26.59
CA GLU A 79 14.42 15.88 27.63
C GLU A 79 13.92 15.32 28.98
N HIS A 80 14.75 14.44 29.58
CA HIS A 80 14.50 13.78 30.86
C HIS A 80 14.68 14.72 32.05
#